data_AF-N1R1E4-F1
#
_entry.id   AF-N1R1E4-F1
#
_cell.length_a   1.000
_cell.length_b   1.000
_cell.length_c   1.000
_cell.angle_alpha   90.00
_cell.angle_beta   90.00
_cell.angle_gamma   90.00
#
_symmetry.space_group_name_H-M   'P 1'
#
loop_
_entity.id
_entity.type
_entity.pdbx_description
1 polymer ?
#
loop_
_entity_poly.entity_id
_entity_poly.type
_entity_poly.pdbx_seq_one_letter_code
_entity_poly.pdbx_strand_id
1 'polypeptide(L)'
;MASSSYSIRALMAFTSLARDNLGNAYLTSFFASGAWDKARLHHSIKAYQNAEKDETMKLNPDLYYNCATAYKYLENYESAIRGFEAAALKDPALRADIEVQKIINLLDKLENAMKVPSVTIWQLQQWQSHQSKESSLEAVVEEIGSCRCRGGQVKLFHKKATISILSGGLNKTVAVVCKVVLWIRHDDDAPLTFGII
;
A
#
# COMPACT_ATOMS: atom_id res chain seq x y z
N MET A 1 -31.56 -18.11 34.73
CA MET A 1 -30.58 -18.39 33.65
C MET A 1 -30.57 -17.35 32.52
N ALA A 2 -31.63 -16.57 32.29
CA ALA A 2 -31.62 -15.54 31.24
C ALA A 2 -30.68 -14.34 31.52
N SER A 3 -30.60 -13.88 32.79
CA SER A 3 -29.82 -12.70 33.18
C SER A 3 -28.31 -12.78 32.91
N SER A 4 -27.66 -13.95 33.08
CA SER A 4 -26.23 -14.08 32.77
C SER A 4 -25.92 -14.08 31.28
N SER A 5 -26.86 -14.56 30.45
CA SER A 5 -26.73 -14.57 28.98
C SER A 5 -26.73 -13.13 28.41
N TYR A 6 -27.58 -12.25 28.94
CA TYR A 6 -27.58 -10.83 28.55
C TYR A 6 -26.28 -10.11 28.94
N SER A 7 -25.76 -10.39 30.14
CA SER A 7 -24.51 -9.78 30.62
C SER A 7 -23.30 -10.21 29.78
N ILE A 8 -23.27 -11.47 29.32
CA ILE A 8 -22.18 -11.99 28.46
C ILE A 8 -22.27 -11.39 27.06
N ARG A 9 -23.46 -11.31 26.46
CA ARG A 9 -23.66 -10.68 25.14
C ARG A 9 -23.30 -9.19 25.14
N ALA A 10 -23.70 -8.47 26.19
CA ALA A 10 -23.31 -7.07 26.36
C ALA A 10 -21.78 -6.92 26.47
N LEU A 11 -21.12 -7.76 27.28
CA LEU A 11 -19.66 -7.75 27.41
C LEU A 11 -18.96 -8.04 26.07
N MET A 12 -19.43 -9.04 25.32
CA MET A 12 -18.88 -9.38 24.00
C MET A 12 -19.01 -8.21 23.02
N ALA A 13 -20.19 -7.58 22.92
CA ALA A 13 -20.42 -6.41 22.09
C ALA A 13 -19.52 -5.21 22.47
N PHE A 14 -19.31 -4.97 23.76
CA PHE A 14 -18.34 -3.96 24.22
C PHE A 14 -16.91 -4.30 23.79
N THR A 15 -16.50 -5.56 23.87
CA THR A 15 -15.14 -5.96 23.47
C THR A 15 -14.90 -5.90 21.96
N SER A 16 -15.91 -6.18 21.13
CA SER A 16 -15.78 -6.16 19.67
C SER A 16 -15.78 -4.73 19.14
N LEU A 17 -16.59 -3.83 19.69
CA LEU A 17 -16.51 -2.40 19.44
C LEU A 17 -15.15 -1.81 19.85
N ALA A 18 -14.61 -2.23 21.00
CA ALA A 18 -13.29 -1.80 21.44
C ALA A 18 -12.17 -2.23 20.46
N ARG A 19 -12.30 -3.40 19.83
CA ARG A 19 -11.34 -3.89 18.82
C ARG A 19 -11.45 -3.12 17.51
N ASP A 20 -12.66 -2.78 17.09
CA ASP A 20 -12.87 -1.92 15.92
C ASP A 20 -12.23 -0.54 16.12
N ASN A 21 -12.48 0.07 17.29
CA ASN A 21 -11.86 1.33 17.67
C ASN A 21 -10.33 1.25 17.77
N LEU A 22 -9.79 0.12 18.24
CA LEU A 22 -8.35 -0.12 18.23
C LEU A 22 -7.80 -0.19 16.79
N GLY A 23 -8.55 -0.81 15.87
CA GLY A 23 -8.23 -0.81 14.44
C GLY A 23 -8.18 0.59 13.87
N ASN A 24 -9.21 1.39 14.15
CA ASN A 24 -9.30 2.79 13.74
C ASN A 24 -8.13 3.60 14.29
N ALA A 25 -7.77 3.43 15.56
CA ALA A 25 -6.64 4.12 16.18
C ALA A 25 -5.30 3.80 15.49
N TYR A 26 -5.05 2.54 15.14
CA TYR A 26 -3.84 2.16 14.39
C TYR A 26 -3.83 2.73 12.97
N LEU A 27 -4.98 2.70 12.29
CA LEU A 27 -5.11 3.24 10.93
C LEU A 27 -4.92 4.76 10.91
N THR A 28 -5.53 5.49 11.85
CA THR A 28 -5.31 6.92 12.02
C THR A 28 -3.85 7.21 12.38
N SER A 29 -3.23 6.41 13.26
CA SER A 29 -1.82 6.56 13.61
C SER A 29 -0.90 6.36 12.40
N PHE A 30 -1.23 5.43 11.50
CA PHE A 30 -0.50 5.24 10.24
C PHE A 30 -0.49 6.54 9.41
N PHE A 31 -1.66 7.11 9.14
CA PHE A 31 -1.76 8.37 8.39
C PHE A 31 -1.10 9.55 9.11
N ALA A 32 -1.34 9.70 10.41
CA ALA A 32 -0.75 10.76 11.22
C ALA A 32 0.79 10.67 11.29
N SER A 33 1.36 9.48 11.14
CA SER A 33 2.81 9.26 11.10
C SER A 33 3.45 9.48 9.73
N GLY A 34 2.68 9.92 8.72
CA GLY A 34 3.15 10.12 7.35
C GLY A 34 3.07 8.88 6.46
N ALA A 35 2.22 7.91 6.79
CA ALA A 35 1.87 6.77 5.93
C ALA A 35 3.03 5.87 5.46
N TRP A 36 4.09 5.72 6.27
CA TRP A 36 5.25 4.88 5.93
C TRP A 36 5.37 3.58 6.75
N ASP A 37 4.78 3.54 7.95
CA ASP A 37 4.93 2.42 8.88
C ASP A 37 3.91 1.30 8.61
N LYS A 38 4.27 0.35 7.75
CA LYS A 38 3.43 -0.79 7.39
C LYS A 38 3.04 -1.68 8.59
N ALA A 39 3.79 -1.65 9.71
CA ALA A 39 3.44 -2.43 10.89
C ALA A 39 2.13 -1.94 11.53
N ARG A 40 1.85 -0.62 11.48
CA ARG A 40 0.58 -0.05 11.95
C ARG A 40 -0.61 -0.57 11.15
N LEU A 41 -0.48 -0.71 9.83
CA LEU A 41 -1.52 -1.31 8.98
C LEU A 41 -1.78 -2.78 9.34
N HIS A 42 -0.73 -3.56 9.60
CA HIS A 42 -0.91 -4.94 10.06
C HIS A 42 -1.61 -5.02 11.42
N HIS A 43 -1.30 -4.12 12.34
CA HIS A 43 -2.00 -4.04 13.62
C HIS A 43 -3.47 -3.64 13.47
N SER A 44 -3.78 -2.67 12.59
CA SER A 44 -5.18 -2.28 12.34
C SER A 44 -5.99 -3.43 11.76
N ILE A 45 -5.45 -4.12 10.74
CA ILE A 45 -6.09 -5.28 10.11
C ILE A 45 -6.36 -6.40 11.13
N LYS A 46 -5.38 -6.72 11.96
CA LYS A 46 -5.54 -7.75 13.01
C LYS A 46 -6.63 -7.36 14.01
N ALA A 47 -6.77 -6.07 14.33
CA ALA A 47 -7.83 -5.59 15.21
C ALA A 47 -9.21 -5.75 14.56
N TYR A 48 -9.39 -5.32 13.30
CA TYR A 48 -10.64 -5.48 12.55
C TYR A 48 -11.03 -6.96 12.38
N GLN A 49 -10.10 -7.84 12.01
CA GLN A 49 -10.36 -9.27 11.89
C GLN A 49 -10.81 -9.91 13.21
N ASN A 50 -10.32 -9.39 14.35
CA ASN A 50 -10.77 -9.85 15.66
C ASN A 50 -12.10 -9.24 16.08
N ALA A 51 -12.47 -8.06 15.57
CA ALA A 51 -13.79 -7.46 15.75
C ALA A 51 -14.85 -8.20 14.93
N GLU A 52 -14.54 -8.57 13.67
CA GLU A 52 -15.44 -9.30 12.75
C GLU A 52 -15.89 -10.68 13.26
N LYS A 53 -15.11 -11.28 14.18
CA LYS A 53 -15.49 -12.56 14.82
C LYS A 53 -16.80 -12.45 15.62
N ASP A 54 -17.19 -11.26 16.03
CA ASP A 54 -18.48 -10.99 16.69
C ASP A 54 -19.59 -10.80 15.64
N GLU A 55 -20.70 -11.52 15.79
CA GLU A 55 -21.85 -11.44 14.88
C GLU A 55 -22.44 -10.04 14.79
N THR A 56 -22.40 -9.27 15.87
CA THR A 56 -22.93 -7.89 15.89
C THR A 56 -22.11 -6.96 15.01
N MET A 57 -20.80 -7.20 14.90
CA MET A 57 -19.88 -6.41 14.09
C MET A 57 -19.89 -6.80 12.60
N LYS A 58 -20.34 -8.02 12.26
CA LYS A 58 -20.48 -8.44 10.86
C LYS A 58 -21.47 -7.59 10.07
N LEU A 59 -22.37 -6.88 10.74
CA LEU A 59 -23.31 -5.97 10.09
C LEU A 59 -22.74 -4.54 9.95
N ASN A 60 -21.61 -4.22 10.59
CA ASN A 60 -21.01 -2.90 10.53
C ASN A 60 -20.28 -2.70 9.20
N PRO A 61 -20.77 -1.83 8.29
CA PRO A 61 -20.13 -1.61 7.00
C PRO A 61 -18.79 -0.86 7.13
N ASP A 62 -18.63 0.02 8.13
CA ASP A 62 -17.43 0.83 8.33
C ASP A 62 -16.21 -0.02 8.69
N LEU A 63 -16.43 -1.11 9.45
CA LEU A 63 -15.39 -2.08 9.77
C LEU A 63 -14.78 -2.67 8.49
N TYR A 64 -15.63 -3.06 7.53
CA TYR A 64 -15.18 -3.61 6.25
C TYR A 64 -14.47 -2.54 5.41
N TYR A 65 -15.03 -1.33 5.36
CA TYR A 65 -14.46 -0.22 4.61
C TYR A 65 -13.06 0.17 5.13
N ASN A 66 -12.90 0.29 6.45
CA ASN A 66 -11.64 0.68 7.07
C ASN A 66 -10.58 -0.43 6.97
N CYS A 67 -11.01 -1.69 7.09
CA CYS A 67 -10.12 -2.84 6.86
C CYS A 67 -9.65 -2.92 5.40
N ALA A 68 -10.57 -2.72 4.44
CA ALA A 68 -10.26 -2.66 3.01
C ALA A 68 -9.29 -1.53 2.68
N THR A 69 -9.49 -0.36 3.29
CA THR A 69 -8.58 0.79 3.18
C THR A 69 -7.18 0.41 3.66
N ALA A 70 -7.04 -0.26 4.80
CA ALA A 70 -5.73 -0.71 5.28
C ALA A 70 -5.06 -1.71 4.30
N TYR A 71 -5.82 -2.62 3.69
CA TYR A 71 -5.31 -3.51 2.65
C TYR A 71 -4.90 -2.77 1.37
N LYS A 72 -5.65 -1.73 0.97
CA LYS A 72 -5.31 -0.87 -0.19
C LYS A 72 -3.91 -0.25 0.00
N TYR A 73 -3.62 0.29 1.18
CA TYR A 73 -2.30 0.86 1.50
C TYR A 73 -1.19 -0.19 1.70
N LEU A 74 -1.53 -1.45 1.93
CA LEU A 74 -0.58 -2.57 1.87
C LEU A 74 -0.37 -3.11 0.45
N GLU A 75 -1.04 -2.53 -0.56
CA GLU A 75 -1.04 -3.00 -1.95
C GLU A 75 -1.58 -4.43 -2.11
N ASN A 76 -2.36 -4.90 -1.13
CA ASN A 76 -3.10 -6.16 -1.22
C ASN A 76 -4.48 -5.89 -1.84
N TYR A 77 -4.48 -5.65 -3.14
CA TYR A 77 -5.66 -5.22 -3.88
C TYR A 77 -6.79 -6.26 -3.89
N GLU A 78 -6.46 -7.56 -3.87
CA GLU A 78 -7.47 -8.63 -3.78
C GLU A 78 -8.30 -8.53 -2.49
N SER A 79 -7.63 -8.36 -1.34
CA SER A 79 -8.31 -8.23 -0.04
C SER A 79 -9.04 -6.89 0.08
N ALA A 80 -8.47 -5.82 -0.48
CA ALA A 80 -9.11 -4.51 -0.51
C ALA A 80 -10.43 -4.53 -1.29
N ILE A 81 -10.44 -5.09 -2.51
CA ILE A 81 -11.64 -5.22 -3.33
C ILE A 81 -12.73 -5.99 -2.57
N ARG A 82 -12.41 -7.18 -2.04
CA ARG A 82 -13.37 -7.98 -1.27
C ARG A 82 -13.96 -7.22 -0.08
N GLY A 83 -13.14 -6.46 0.64
CA GLY A 83 -13.59 -5.67 1.78
C GLY A 83 -14.49 -4.51 1.37
N PHE A 84 -14.17 -3.78 0.29
CA PHE A 84 -15.01 -2.71 -0.23
C PHE A 84 -16.33 -3.23 -0.81
N GLU A 85 -16.33 -4.35 -1.53
CA GLU A 85 -17.55 -5.03 -1.98
C GLU A 85 -18.43 -5.44 -0.79
N ALA A 86 -17.82 -6.00 0.25
CA ALA A 86 -18.53 -6.39 1.47
C ALA A 86 -19.12 -5.18 2.22
N ALA A 87 -18.46 -4.01 2.18
CA ALA A 87 -18.98 -2.76 2.74
C ALA A 87 -20.15 -2.24 1.89
N ALA A 88 -20.02 -2.18 0.56
CA ALA A 88 -21.06 -1.74 -0.37
C ALA A 88 -22.33 -2.59 -0.27
N LEU A 89 -22.19 -3.91 -0.07
CA LEU A 89 -23.32 -4.81 0.11
C LEU A 89 -24.12 -4.51 1.39
N LYS A 90 -23.44 -4.06 2.45
CA LYS A 90 -24.06 -3.77 3.75
C LYS A 90 -24.66 -2.39 3.81
N ASP A 91 -23.95 -1.41 3.26
CA ASP A 91 -24.44 -0.04 3.12
C ASP A 91 -24.03 0.54 1.76
N PRO A 92 -24.94 0.51 0.77
CA PRO A 92 -24.71 1.12 -0.53
C PRO A 92 -24.49 2.64 -0.46
N ALA A 93 -24.93 3.32 0.60
CA ALA A 93 -24.79 4.77 0.73
C ALA A 93 -23.34 5.20 1.02
N LEU A 94 -22.48 4.30 1.51
CA LEU A 94 -21.03 4.54 1.66
C LEU A 94 -20.29 4.63 0.32
N ARG A 95 -20.92 4.19 -0.78
CA ARG A 95 -20.35 4.20 -2.14
C ARG A 95 -18.97 3.53 -2.23
N ALA A 96 -18.79 2.44 -1.48
CA ALA A 96 -17.54 1.67 -1.47
C ALA A 96 -17.25 0.97 -2.82
N ASP A 97 -18.26 0.81 -3.66
CA ASP A 97 -18.16 0.38 -5.06
C ASP A 97 -17.25 1.30 -5.91
N ILE A 98 -17.19 2.59 -5.59
CA ILE A 98 -16.30 3.54 -6.26
C ILE A 98 -14.84 3.19 -5.99
N GLU A 99 -14.51 2.82 -4.75
CA GLU A 99 -13.15 2.43 -4.38
C GLU A 99 -12.75 1.13 -5.09
N VAL A 100 -13.68 0.19 -5.27
CA VAL A 100 -13.46 -1.02 -6.10
C VAL A 100 -13.12 -0.62 -7.54
N GLN A 101 -13.93 0.27 -8.14
CA GLN A 101 -13.72 0.68 -9.53
C GLN A 101 -12.40 1.43 -9.73
N LYS A 102 -11.98 2.25 -8.75
CA LYS A 102 -10.67 2.91 -8.75
C LYS A 102 -9.52 1.90 -8.75
N ILE A 103 -9.60 0.87 -7.91
CA ILE A 103 -8.57 -0.18 -7.85
C ILE A 103 -8.51 -0.95 -9.16
N ILE A 104 -9.65 -1.37 -9.72
CA ILE A 104 -9.69 -2.09 -11.01
C ILE A 104 -9.08 -1.23 -12.12
N ASN A 105 -9.48 0.04 -12.23
CA ASN A 105 -8.93 0.96 -13.23
C ASN A 105 -7.41 1.15 -13.07
N LEU A 106 -6.91 1.24 -11.83
CA LEU A 106 -5.48 1.27 -11.57
C LEU A 106 -4.79 -0.01 -12.07
N LEU A 107 -5.32 -1.18 -11.73
CA LEU A 107 -4.75 -2.47 -12.13
C LEU A 107 -4.76 -2.64 -13.65
N ASP A 108 -5.83 -2.25 -14.34
CA ASP A 108 -5.90 -2.26 -15.80
C ASP A 108 -4.85 -1.34 -16.43
N LYS A 109 -4.66 -0.13 -15.88
CA LYS A 109 -3.61 0.78 -16.33
C LYS A 109 -2.22 0.20 -16.12
N LEU A 110 -1.98 -0.46 -14.99
CA LEU A 110 -0.71 -1.13 -14.69
C LEU A 110 -0.46 -2.30 -15.65
N GLU A 111 -1.46 -3.14 -15.89
CA GLU A 111 -1.35 -4.27 -16.80
C GLU A 111 -1.08 -3.81 -18.24
N ASN A 112 -1.81 -2.80 -18.71
CA ASN A 112 -1.60 -2.20 -20.03
C ASN A 112 -0.22 -1.52 -20.15
N ALA A 113 0.25 -0.88 -19.09
CA ALA A 113 1.59 -0.31 -19.02
C ALA A 113 2.69 -1.36 -19.06
N MET A 114 2.44 -2.58 -18.56
CA MET A 114 3.39 -3.70 -18.63
C MET A 114 3.34 -4.43 -19.97
N LYS A 115 2.20 -4.43 -20.66
CA LYS A 115 1.98 -5.05 -21.98
C LYS A 115 2.64 -4.29 -23.14
N VAL A 116 3.64 -3.44 -22.88
CA VAL A 116 4.31 -2.59 -23.87
C VAL A 116 4.61 -3.39 -25.14
N PRO A 117 4.04 -3.02 -26.30
CA PRO A 117 4.34 -3.70 -27.56
C PRO A 117 5.84 -3.63 -27.84
N SER A 118 6.42 -4.70 -28.37
CA SER A 118 7.84 -4.78 -28.73
C SER A 118 8.35 -3.56 -29.53
N VAL A 119 7.46 -2.87 -30.25
CA VAL A 119 7.73 -1.63 -31.01
C VAL A 119 8.21 -0.45 -30.13
N THR A 120 7.71 -0.30 -28.90
CA THR A 120 8.16 0.77 -27.99
C THR A 120 9.47 0.40 -27.27
N ILE A 121 9.74 -0.90 -27.09
CA ILE A 121 11.04 -1.40 -26.59
C ILE A 121 12.17 -1.01 -27.57
N TRP A 122 11.94 -1.12 -28.88
CA TRP A 122 12.89 -0.67 -29.91
C TRP A 122 13.11 0.86 -29.89
N GLN A 123 12.06 1.65 -29.67
CA GLN A 123 12.22 3.10 -29.50
C GLN A 123 13.00 3.43 -28.22
N LEU A 124 12.72 2.78 -27.09
CA LEU A 124 13.46 2.95 -25.83
C LEU A 124 14.94 2.54 -25.94
N GLN A 125 15.27 1.48 -26.70
CA GLN A 125 16.64 1.09 -27.01
C GLN A 125 17.35 2.12 -27.92
N GLN A 126 16.65 2.73 -28.87
CA GLN A 126 17.20 3.82 -29.68
C GLN A 126 17.53 5.04 -28.80
N TRP A 127 16.71 5.36 -27.80
CA TRP A 127 16.98 6.43 -26.82
C TRP A 127 18.15 6.13 -25.86
N GLN A 128 18.48 4.87 -25.59
CA GLN A 128 19.68 4.49 -24.83
C GLN A 128 20.96 4.81 -25.61
N SER A 129 20.93 4.71 -26.94
CA SER A 129 22.09 5.00 -27.80
C SER A 129 22.42 6.49 -27.95
N HIS A 130 21.49 7.39 -27.60
CA HIS A 130 21.63 8.85 -27.75
C HIS A 130 21.94 9.59 -26.44
N GLN A 131 22.19 8.91 -25.32
CA GLN A 131 22.54 9.61 -24.08
C GLN A 131 24.01 10.02 -24.00
N SER A 132 24.19 11.33 -23.83
CA SER A 132 25.40 12.01 -23.37
C SER A 132 25.72 11.62 -21.92
N LYS A 133 26.92 11.05 -21.72
CA LYS A 133 27.72 10.86 -20.49
C LYS A 133 26.98 10.53 -19.17
N GLU A 134 27.29 9.33 -18.66
CA GLU A 134 27.01 8.78 -17.31
C GLU A 134 27.34 9.69 -16.11
N SER A 135 28.01 10.82 -16.33
CA SER A 135 28.51 11.75 -15.30
C SER A 135 27.47 12.26 -14.30
N SER A 136 26.18 12.28 -14.64
CA SER A 136 25.12 12.73 -13.71
C SER A 136 24.56 11.62 -12.82
N LEU A 137 24.67 10.34 -13.24
CA LEU A 137 24.19 9.18 -12.46
C LEU A 137 25.20 8.77 -11.40
N GLU A 138 26.49 8.92 -11.71
CA GLU A 138 27.60 8.67 -10.78
C GLU A 138 27.56 9.63 -9.58
N ALA A 139 27.24 10.90 -9.82
CA ALA A 139 27.06 11.92 -8.78
C ALA A 139 25.89 11.58 -7.83
N VAL A 140 24.76 11.09 -8.36
CA VAL A 140 23.60 10.66 -7.54
C VAL A 140 23.94 9.42 -6.70
N VAL A 141 24.73 8.49 -7.24
CA VAL A 141 25.20 7.30 -6.51
C VAL A 141 26.17 7.67 -5.38
N GLU A 142 27.07 8.64 -5.61
CA GLU A 142 27.93 9.18 -4.54
C GLU A 142 27.12 9.89 -3.45
N GLU A 143 26.09 10.66 -3.83
CA GLU A 143 25.21 11.35 -2.88
C GLU A 143 24.43 10.34 -2.01
N ILE A 144 23.87 9.28 -2.61
CA ILE A 144 23.21 8.19 -1.88
C ILE A 144 24.20 7.43 -0.97
N GLY A 145 25.48 7.39 -1.33
CA GLY A 145 26.55 6.81 -0.51
C GLY A 145 26.79 7.52 0.82
N SER A 146 26.20 8.71 1.05
CA SER A 146 26.32 9.45 2.29
C SER A 146 24.98 10.05 2.74
N CYS A 147 24.44 9.61 3.88
CA CYS A 147 23.31 10.30 4.50
C CYS A 147 23.79 11.22 5.62
N ARG A 148 23.32 12.48 5.60
CA ARG A 148 23.61 13.45 6.65
C ARG A 148 22.54 13.32 7.73
N CYS A 149 22.88 12.74 8.87
CA CYS A 149 22.01 12.64 10.03
C CYS A 149 22.43 13.67 11.09
N ARG A 150 21.55 13.98 12.06
CA ARG A 150 21.84 14.93 13.17
C ARG A 150 23.08 14.55 14.02
N GLY A 151 23.64 13.36 13.85
CA GLY A 151 24.84 12.87 14.55
C GLY A 151 26.11 12.72 13.68
N GLY A 152 26.12 13.23 12.43
CA GLY A 152 27.27 13.14 11.53
C GLY A 152 26.93 12.52 10.16
N GLN A 153 27.93 12.41 9.28
CA GLN A 153 27.82 11.70 8.00
C GLN A 153 27.89 10.18 8.24
N VAL A 154 26.84 9.46 7.86
CA VAL A 154 26.84 7.99 7.85
C VAL A 154 27.10 7.54 6.42
N LYS A 155 28.21 6.81 6.23
CA LYS A 155 28.55 6.20 4.94
C LYS A 155 27.64 5.00 4.71
N LEU A 156 26.80 5.08 3.69
CA LEU A 156 25.84 4.05 3.35
C LEU A 156 26.50 3.05 2.39
N PHE A 157 26.73 1.83 2.86
CA PHE A 157 27.29 0.74 2.05
C PHE A 157 26.18 0.04 1.26
N HIS A 158 25.66 0.71 0.21
CA HIS A 158 24.73 0.06 -0.72
C HIS A 158 25.48 -0.45 -1.95
N LYS A 159 25.23 -1.70 -2.32
CA LYS A 159 25.68 -2.28 -3.58
C LYS A 159 24.71 -1.87 -4.69
N LYS A 160 25.24 -1.30 -5.78
CA LYS A 160 24.46 -1.05 -7.00
C LYS A 160 23.99 -2.38 -7.60
N ALA A 161 22.72 -2.46 -7.93
CA ALA A 161 22.06 -3.65 -8.48
C ALA A 161 21.14 -3.29 -9.65
N THR A 162 20.86 -4.29 -10.49
CA THR A 162 19.81 -4.23 -11.50
C THR A 162 18.50 -4.78 -10.92
N ILE A 163 17.35 -4.33 -11.42
CA ILE A 163 16.02 -4.80 -10.98
C ILE A 163 15.89 -6.33 -11.01
N SER A 164 16.54 -6.99 -11.99
CA SER A 164 16.47 -8.45 -12.19
C SER A 164 17.01 -9.30 -11.03
N ILE A 165 17.83 -8.73 -10.14
CA ILE A 165 18.39 -9.44 -8.99
C ILE A 165 17.66 -9.17 -7.68
N LEU A 166 16.62 -8.33 -7.70
CA LEU A 166 15.81 -8.05 -6.53
C LEU A 166 14.93 -9.25 -6.17
N SER A 167 14.71 -9.41 -4.87
CA SER A 167 13.79 -10.39 -4.30
C SER A 167 12.53 -9.71 -3.75
N GLY A 168 11.45 -10.46 -3.57
CA GLY A 168 10.24 -9.95 -2.94
C GLY A 168 10.51 -9.47 -1.50
N GLY A 169 10.03 -8.28 -1.16
CA GLY A 169 10.20 -7.68 0.17
C GLY A 169 11.38 -6.72 0.28
N LEU A 170 11.91 -6.55 1.50
CA LEU A 170 12.96 -5.57 1.79
C LEU A 170 14.34 -6.09 1.34
N ASN A 171 14.88 -5.49 0.27
CA ASN A 171 16.22 -5.76 -0.23
C ASN A 171 17.25 -4.89 0.52
N LYS A 172 17.81 -5.40 1.62
CA LYS A 172 18.78 -4.67 2.45
C LYS A 172 20.09 -4.43 1.70
N THR A 173 20.73 -3.29 1.92
CA THR A 173 22.06 -2.93 1.38
C THR A 173 22.16 -2.89 -0.15
N VAL A 174 21.03 -2.80 -0.84
CA VAL A 174 20.96 -2.72 -2.30
C VAL A 174 20.39 -1.35 -2.71
N ALA A 175 21.00 -0.75 -3.72
CA ALA A 175 20.46 0.44 -4.39
C ALA A 175 20.29 0.15 -5.87
N VAL A 176 19.17 0.57 -6.43
CA VAL A 176 18.88 0.46 -7.86
C VAL A 176 18.77 1.86 -8.43
N VAL A 177 19.43 2.07 -9.56
CA VAL A 177 19.37 3.32 -10.31
C VAL A 177 18.60 3.02 -11.59
N CYS A 178 17.46 3.69 -11.76
CA CYS A 178 16.57 3.43 -12.88
C CYS A 178 16.18 4.74 -13.55
N LYS A 179 15.70 4.63 -14.79
CA LYS A 179 15.07 5.75 -15.51
C LYS A 179 13.57 5.60 -15.45
N VAL A 180 12.87 6.67 -15.09
CA VAL A 180 11.41 6.72 -15.18
C VAL A 180 11.00 6.82 -16.66
N VAL A 181 10.17 5.89 -17.11
CA VAL A 181 9.71 5.80 -18.51
C VAL A 181 8.24 6.14 -18.69
N LEU A 182 7.44 5.99 -17.64
CA LEU A 182 5.99 6.18 -17.69
C LEU A 182 5.47 6.68 -16.35
N TRP A 183 4.51 7.60 -16.40
CA TRP A 183 3.73 8.04 -15.24
C TRP A 183 2.32 7.47 -15.33
N ILE A 184 1.87 6.80 -14.28
CA ILE A 184 0.53 6.21 -14.21
C ILE A 184 -0.29 7.05 -13.25
N ARG A 185 -1.28 7.74 -13.81
CA ARG A 185 -2.21 8.58 -13.05
C ARG A 185 -3.45 7.78 -12.65
N HIS A 186 -3.84 7.91 -11.39
CA HIS A 186 -5.08 7.40 -10.82
C HIS A 186 -5.79 8.51 -10.05
N ASP A 187 -6.96 8.20 -9.51
CA ASP A 187 -7.88 9.20 -8.97
C ASP A 187 -7.57 9.59 -7.51
N ASP A 188 -6.64 8.90 -6.86
CA ASP A 188 -6.23 9.16 -5.47
C ASP A 188 -4.94 9.99 -5.45
N ASP A 189 -4.75 10.85 -4.44
CA ASP A 189 -3.52 11.66 -4.31
C ASP A 189 -2.25 10.81 -4.05
N ALA A 190 -2.44 9.56 -3.61
CA ALA A 190 -1.38 8.62 -3.32
C ALA A 190 -1.83 7.16 -3.58
N PRO A 191 -0.91 6.24 -3.97
CA PRO A 191 0.51 6.48 -4.21
C PRO A 191 0.83 7.01 -5.61
N LEU A 192 1.88 7.84 -5.73
CA LEU A 192 2.44 8.25 -7.02
C LEU A 192 3.04 7.03 -7.72
N THR A 193 2.46 6.64 -8.87
CA THR A 193 2.82 5.40 -9.57
C THR A 193 3.56 5.69 -10.87
N PHE A 194 4.70 5.05 -11.08
CA PHE A 194 5.52 5.23 -12.29
C PHE A 194 6.26 3.94 -12.68
N GLY A 195 6.49 3.78 -13.98
CA GLY A 195 7.26 2.68 -14.56
C GLY A 195 8.74 3.04 -14.67
N ILE A 196 9.62 2.07 -14.36
CA ILE A 196 11.07 2.23 -14.38
C ILE A 196 11.74 1.17 -15.26
N ILE A 197 12.86 1.52 -15.88
CA ILE A 197 13.79 0.60 -16.57
C ILE A 197 15.22 0.76 -16.05
#